data_AF-A0A3Q3XJ73-F1
#
_entry.id   AF-A0A3Q3XJ73-F1
#
_cell.length_a   1.000
_cell.length_b   1.000
_cell.length_c   1.000
_cell.angle_alpha   90.00
_cell.angle_beta   90.00
_cell.angle_gamma   90.00
#
_symmetry.space_group_name_H-M   'P 1'
#
loop_
_entity.id
_entity.type
_entity.pdbx_description
1 polymer ?
#
loop_
_entity_poly.entity_id
_entity_poly.type
_entity_poly.pdbx_seq_one_letter_code
_entity_poly.pdbx_strand_id
1 'polypeptide(L)'
;MRLRGRVSVVRKRTVCLWLLLIGFALFTLALSDLFNRDRDYSNQKPGPPRRPLQRIPSAPDLEVIVDSRDPALELGLDLAPLKSLQEDQLLFVPLLEGTKNPPQKKGSYKVLLPGANKETHSTAPATHGEMGKAVQLQLEGTERDTELPAVQKYGFNEVVSERISLHRRLPEARHPECLGEPYSESLPPASVIICFHNEAWSTLLRTVHSVLDTAPKQHLREVLLVDDLSQHGHLKSVLSEYVSHLSGVRLIRSTRRLGVGGCRSLGAARAEGEVLATHPLVDCRLNVFPPFRTRVVSPIIDVIDWQTFQYNATQWPVRGLFDWRLDFHWESNPHVTKSVRGQECDADSVYDRSPALGGEVLAIDRHFFQSVGAYDPGLLLWGEEQIELSIRVWSCGGSMEVIPCSRVAHLNQHHQPFHYSDQELHQKDKIRIADTWMDAYRKIFYRRDTLSESPNITERLRLKRSLGCRNFHWYLTAVYPQLYVPQDRPALSGELYNVGTGSCADYPRRQGLQGGDVNIAPCSGTGSQVPMRTLVKVKVMHWSFESGFFILCTKFMEQSSFRHPLVVLL
;
A
#
# COMPACT_ATOMS: atom_id res chain seq x y z
N MET A 1 25.50 81.83 32.79
CA MET A 1 24.94 81.06 33.94
C MET A 1 24.02 79.97 33.38
N ARG A 2 24.24 78.71 33.77
CA ARG A 2 23.32 77.54 33.68
C ARG A 2 22.72 77.17 32.31
N LEU A 3 23.43 76.40 31.50
CA LEU A 3 22.80 75.42 30.57
C LEU A 3 23.71 74.24 30.13
N ARG A 4 24.86 74.03 30.80
CA ARG A 4 25.81 72.94 30.47
C ARG A 4 25.75 71.74 31.44
N GLY A 5 24.63 71.56 32.14
CA GLY A 5 24.45 70.52 33.17
C GLY A 5 23.45 69.41 32.84
N ARG A 6 22.66 69.51 31.76
CA ARG A 6 21.59 68.52 31.45
C ARG A 6 21.95 67.47 30.39
N VAL A 7 23.02 67.66 29.61
CA VAL A 7 23.37 66.73 28.51
C VAL A 7 24.24 65.55 29.00
N SER A 8 25.03 65.70 30.06
CA SER A 8 25.87 64.60 30.57
C SER A 8 25.10 63.56 31.41
N VAL A 9 23.98 63.97 32.02
CA VAL A 9 23.14 63.09 32.85
C VAL A 9 22.30 62.13 32.00
N VAL A 10 21.83 62.58 30.83
CA VAL A 10 21.07 61.73 29.90
C VAL A 10 21.98 60.68 29.25
N ARG A 11 23.20 61.06 28.87
CA ARG A 11 24.18 60.16 28.22
C ARG A 11 24.71 59.07 29.16
N LYS A 12 24.85 59.35 30.46
CA LYS A 12 25.19 58.32 31.46
C LYS A 12 24.02 57.35 31.72
N ARG A 13 22.78 57.85 31.73
CA ARG A 13 21.59 57.00 31.93
C ARG A 13 21.35 56.05 30.76
N THR A 14 21.54 56.48 29.52
CA THR A 14 21.44 55.59 28.35
C THR A 14 22.56 54.55 28.32
N VAL A 15 23.80 54.91 28.66
CA VAL A 15 24.91 53.95 28.72
C VAL A 15 24.70 52.89 29.82
N CYS A 16 24.19 53.28 31.00
CA CYS A 16 23.81 52.30 32.03
C CYS A 16 22.67 51.38 31.57
N LEU A 17 21.68 51.89 30.85
CA LEU A 17 20.57 51.09 30.32
C LEU A 17 21.06 50.07 29.28
N TRP A 18 21.99 50.47 28.40
CA TRP A 18 22.61 49.56 27.43
C TRP A 18 23.48 48.51 28.10
N LEU A 19 24.26 48.86 29.13
CA LEU A 19 25.05 47.88 29.89
C LEU A 19 24.18 46.91 30.68
N LEU A 20 23.02 47.36 31.20
CA LEU A 20 22.03 46.48 31.84
C LEU A 20 21.36 45.53 30.84
N LEU A 21 21.03 46.01 29.64
CA LEU A 21 20.46 45.17 28.58
C LEU A 21 21.46 44.14 28.06
N ILE A 22 22.74 44.52 27.91
CA ILE A 22 23.81 43.59 27.53
C ILE A 22 24.06 42.57 28.65
N GLY A 23 24.07 43.01 29.91
CA GLY A 23 24.16 42.12 31.06
C GLY A 23 23.00 41.13 31.13
N PHE A 24 21.77 41.57 30.86
CA PHE A 24 20.58 40.72 30.81
C PHE A 24 20.61 39.73 29.62
N ALA A 25 21.10 40.16 28.45
CA ALA A 25 21.29 39.29 27.29
C ALA A 25 22.37 38.21 27.55
N LEU A 26 23.48 38.58 28.20
CA LEU A 26 24.53 37.63 28.58
C LEU A 26 24.06 36.68 29.70
N PHE A 27 23.25 37.16 30.64
CA PHE A 27 22.66 36.33 31.69
C PHE A 27 21.62 35.35 31.15
N THR A 28 20.79 35.76 30.20
CA THR A 28 19.83 34.87 29.52
C THR A 28 20.52 33.83 28.63
N LEU A 29 21.61 34.20 27.95
CA LEU A 29 22.46 33.25 27.24
C LEU A 29 23.14 32.24 28.20
N ALA A 30 23.70 32.70 29.32
CA ALA A 30 24.30 31.82 30.32
C ALA A 30 23.27 30.89 31.00
N LEU A 31 22.04 31.37 31.24
CA LEU A 31 20.93 30.54 31.74
C LEU A 31 20.44 29.54 30.69
N SER A 32 20.42 29.90 29.40
CA SER A 32 20.07 28.96 28.33
C SER A 32 21.10 27.84 28.18
N ASP A 33 22.38 28.14 28.43
CA ASP A 33 23.47 27.17 28.39
C ASP A 33 23.45 26.26 29.64
N LEU A 34 23.10 26.79 30.81
CA LEU A 34 22.86 26.01 32.04
C LEU A 34 21.64 25.07 31.92
N PHE A 35 20.55 25.50 31.31
CA PHE A 35 19.35 24.66 31.11
C PHE A 35 19.50 23.62 29.98
N ASN A 36 20.35 23.86 28.98
CA ASN A 36 20.64 22.86 27.95
C ASN A 36 21.70 21.82 28.39
N ARG A 37 22.60 22.16 29.32
CA ARG A 37 23.65 21.23 29.77
C ARG A 37 23.15 20.12 30.72
N ASP A 38 21.96 20.28 31.30
CA ASP A 38 21.33 19.26 32.16
C ASP A 38 20.34 18.33 31.43
N ARG A 39 20.03 18.56 30.14
CA ARG A 39 19.14 17.67 29.35
C ARG A 39 19.86 16.59 28.55
N ASP A 40 21.14 16.76 28.27
CA ASP A 40 21.94 15.81 27.46
C ASP A 40 22.82 14.85 28.29
N TYR A 41 22.80 14.91 29.63
CA TYR A 41 23.61 14.04 30.50
C TYR A 41 22.84 13.03 31.36
N SER A 42 21.55 12.81 31.07
CA SER A 42 20.72 11.80 31.74
C SER A 42 19.92 10.98 30.73
N ASN A 43 20.57 10.08 30.01
CA ASN A 43 20.05 8.73 29.66
C ASN A 43 21.06 7.93 28.81
N GLN A 44 22.24 7.65 29.36
CA GLN A 44 23.05 6.51 28.94
C GLN A 44 23.66 5.84 30.18
N LYS A 45 22.89 4.91 30.77
CA LYS A 45 23.41 3.78 31.53
C LYS A 45 22.61 2.53 31.13
N PRO A 46 23.26 1.38 30.88
CA PRO A 46 22.55 0.13 30.64
C PRO A 46 21.82 -0.27 31.93
N GLY A 47 20.50 -0.47 31.84
CA GLY A 47 19.72 -0.99 32.94
C GLY A 47 20.16 -2.41 33.32
N PRO A 48 19.93 -2.86 34.57
CA PRO A 48 20.29 -4.21 34.99
C PRO A 48 19.49 -5.25 34.18
N PRO A 49 19.99 -6.49 34.02
CA PRO A 49 19.28 -7.53 33.29
C PRO A 49 17.92 -7.76 33.95
N ARG A 50 16.84 -7.57 33.17
CA ARG A 50 15.48 -7.86 33.61
C ARG A 50 15.40 -9.34 33.94
N ARG A 51 15.21 -9.68 35.21
CA ARG A 51 14.92 -11.03 35.67
C ARG A 51 13.63 -11.55 35.01
N PRO A 52 13.54 -12.86 34.71
CA PRO A 52 12.33 -13.45 34.16
C PRO A 52 11.18 -13.27 35.16
N LEU A 53 10.01 -12.89 34.63
CA LEU A 53 8.76 -12.77 35.37
C LEU A 53 8.52 -14.05 36.19
N GLN A 54 8.36 -13.88 37.51
CA GLN A 54 7.99 -14.94 38.42
C GLN A 54 6.64 -15.55 38.00
N ARG A 55 6.65 -16.89 37.98
CA ARG A 55 5.55 -17.81 37.75
C ARG A 55 4.38 -17.50 38.70
N ILE A 56 3.25 -17.00 38.17
CA ILE A 56 1.97 -17.00 38.89
C ILE A 56 1.33 -18.39 38.68
N PRO A 57 0.71 -19.02 39.70
CA PRO A 57 0.27 -20.41 39.64
C PRO A 57 -0.87 -20.60 38.64
N SER A 58 -0.79 -21.70 37.90
CA SER A 58 -1.83 -22.25 37.04
C SER A 58 -3.12 -22.60 37.79
N ALA A 59 -4.26 -22.26 37.20
CA ALA A 59 -5.52 -22.99 37.36
C ALA A 59 -5.97 -23.52 35.97
N PRO A 60 -6.67 -24.67 35.91
CA PRO A 60 -6.59 -25.58 34.78
C PRO A 60 -7.64 -25.32 33.69
N ASP A 61 -7.40 -26.01 32.57
CA ASP A 61 -8.30 -26.34 31.47
C ASP A 61 -8.59 -25.26 30.41
N LEU A 62 -7.80 -25.34 29.33
CA LEU A 62 -8.18 -24.87 28.01
C LEU A 62 -9.39 -25.69 27.52
N GLU A 63 -10.59 -25.16 27.70
CA GLU A 63 -11.64 -25.41 26.72
C GLU A 63 -11.33 -24.60 25.46
N VAL A 64 -11.61 -25.21 24.30
CA VAL A 64 -11.64 -24.54 23.02
C VAL A 64 -12.78 -23.52 23.07
N ILE A 65 -12.47 -22.30 23.46
CA ILE A 65 -13.40 -21.19 23.46
C ILE A 65 -13.58 -20.71 22.01
N VAL A 66 -14.55 -21.28 21.31
CA VAL A 66 -15.34 -20.53 20.33
C VAL A 66 -16.38 -19.75 21.13
N ASP A 67 -15.97 -18.62 21.72
CA ASP A 67 -16.96 -17.68 22.27
C ASP A 67 -17.56 -16.91 21.11
N SER A 68 -18.84 -17.15 20.84
CA SER A 68 -19.62 -16.45 19.81
C SER A 68 -20.28 -15.18 20.36
N ARG A 69 -19.82 -14.64 21.49
CA ARG A 69 -20.43 -13.47 22.14
C ARG A 69 -19.71 -12.19 21.76
N ASP A 70 -20.33 -11.48 20.82
CA ASP A 70 -20.01 -10.14 20.33
C ASP A 70 -20.36 -9.07 21.40
N PRO A 71 -19.39 -8.38 22.02
CA PRO A 71 -19.64 -7.32 22.98
C PRO A 71 -19.86 -5.99 22.24
N ALA A 72 -21.00 -5.84 21.57
CA ALA A 72 -21.39 -4.57 20.94
C ALA A 72 -22.90 -4.29 21.05
N LEU A 73 -23.54 -4.82 22.09
CA LEU A 73 -24.95 -4.62 22.37
C LEU A 73 -25.12 -3.46 23.35
N GLU A 74 -24.98 -2.23 22.84
CA GLU A 74 -25.64 -1.03 23.34
C GLU A 74 -25.19 0.13 22.44
N LEU A 75 -26.14 0.78 21.78
CA LEU A 75 -26.21 2.21 21.48
C LEU A 75 -27.20 2.43 20.32
N GLY A 76 -28.23 3.20 20.64
CA GLY A 76 -29.41 3.48 19.83
C GLY A 76 -29.11 4.10 18.47
N LEU A 77 -30.09 3.89 17.59
CA LEU A 77 -30.07 4.16 16.16
C LEU A 77 -30.10 5.66 15.85
N ASP A 78 -29.17 6.12 15.02
CA ASP A 78 -29.48 7.08 13.94
C ASP A 78 -28.49 6.94 12.77
N LEU A 79 -28.97 6.80 11.53
CA LEU A 79 -28.16 6.48 10.34
C LEU A 79 -27.75 7.78 9.63
N ALA A 80 -26.46 8.03 9.46
CA ALA A 80 -25.97 9.08 8.57
C ALA A 80 -25.42 8.47 7.25
N PRO A 81 -25.97 8.79 6.07
CA PRO A 81 -25.39 8.41 4.79
C PRO A 81 -24.22 9.31 4.39
N LEU A 82 -23.53 8.95 3.31
CA LEU A 82 -22.41 9.60 2.59
C LEU A 82 -22.49 11.13 2.30
N LYS A 83 -23.45 11.87 2.87
CA LYS A 83 -23.53 13.35 2.84
C LYS A 83 -22.42 14.06 3.62
N SER A 84 -21.55 13.33 4.33
CA SER A 84 -20.42 13.91 5.08
C SER A 84 -19.30 14.48 4.19
N LEU A 85 -19.29 14.22 2.88
CA LEU A 85 -18.41 14.91 1.93
C LEU A 85 -19.15 16.16 1.40
N GLN A 86 -19.21 17.18 2.25
CA GLN A 86 -19.84 18.47 1.98
C GLN A 86 -19.28 19.13 0.70
N GLU A 87 -20.17 19.75 -0.10
CA GLU A 87 -19.87 20.45 -1.36
C GLU A 87 -18.91 21.65 -1.17
N ASP A 88 -18.78 22.12 0.05
CA ASP A 88 -18.02 23.28 0.51
C ASP A 88 -16.49 23.06 0.60
N GLN A 89 -15.99 21.89 0.15
CA GLN A 89 -14.57 21.53 0.21
C GLN A 89 -13.89 21.37 -1.16
N LEU A 90 -14.47 21.88 -2.25
CA LEU A 90 -13.97 21.62 -3.61
C LEU A 90 -13.90 22.90 -4.46
N LEU A 91 -12.78 23.05 -5.18
CA LEU A 91 -12.66 23.99 -6.28
C LEU A 91 -12.96 23.24 -7.58
N PHE A 92 -14.13 23.49 -8.17
CA PHE A 92 -14.40 23.10 -9.54
C PHE A 92 -13.62 24.01 -10.49
N VAL A 93 -12.95 23.44 -11.48
CA VAL A 93 -12.41 24.21 -12.61
C VAL A 93 -13.50 24.24 -13.68
N PRO A 94 -14.16 25.39 -13.93
CA PRO A 94 -15.16 25.48 -14.98
C PRO A 94 -14.49 25.31 -16.35
N LEU A 95 -15.16 24.63 -17.27
CA LEU A 95 -14.80 24.62 -18.69
C LEU A 95 -15.07 26.02 -19.24
N LEU A 96 -14.03 26.79 -19.54
CA LEU A 96 -14.18 28.13 -20.12
C LEU A 96 -14.53 28.02 -21.61
N GLU A 97 -15.81 28.17 -21.93
CA GLU A 97 -16.24 28.60 -23.27
C GLU A 97 -15.82 30.07 -23.47
N GLY A 98 -15.21 30.35 -24.63
CA GLY A 98 -14.23 31.42 -24.77
C GLY A 98 -14.73 32.86 -24.93
N THR A 99 -13.79 33.79 -24.76
CA THR A 99 -13.64 35.02 -25.58
C THR A 99 -12.21 35.58 -25.40
N LYS A 100 -11.62 36.06 -26.51
CA LYS A 100 -10.20 36.39 -26.68
C LYS A 100 -9.82 37.79 -26.14
N ASN A 101 -8.70 37.91 -25.42
CA ASN A 101 -7.58 38.84 -25.70
C ASN A 101 -6.42 38.68 -24.68
N PRO A 102 -5.14 38.87 -25.06
CA PRO A 102 -3.99 38.46 -24.24
C PRO A 102 -3.30 39.62 -23.48
N PRO A 103 -2.67 39.34 -22.33
CA PRO A 103 -1.49 40.08 -21.88
C PRO A 103 -0.22 39.20 -21.82
N GLN A 104 0.91 39.90 -21.76
CA GLN A 104 2.24 39.49 -22.21
C GLN A 104 3.01 38.50 -21.31
N LYS A 105 3.94 37.79 -21.98
CA LYS A 105 4.89 36.76 -21.52
C LYS A 105 5.76 37.13 -20.29
N LYS A 106 6.08 36.11 -19.47
CA LYS A 106 7.46 35.72 -19.08
C LYS A 106 7.49 34.32 -18.42
N GLY A 107 8.32 33.43 -18.98
CA GLY A 107 8.58 32.05 -18.51
C GLY A 107 8.46 31.02 -19.64
N SER A 108 9.53 30.78 -20.38
CA SER A 108 9.54 29.84 -21.53
C SER A 108 9.82 28.41 -21.07
N TYR A 109 8.79 27.60 -20.87
CA TYR A 109 8.89 26.15 -20.99
C TYR A 109 8.62 25.80 -22.46
N LYS A 110 9.56 25.12 -23.13
CA LYS A 110 9.33 24.60 -24.49
C LYS A 110 8.43 23.37 -24.40
N VAL A 111 7.12 23.59 -24.50
CA VAL A 111 6.15 22.54 -24.80
C VAL A 111 6.25 22.27 -26.31
N LEU A 112 6.78 21.11 -26.68
CA LEU A 112 6.70 20.61 -28.05
C LEU A 112 5.33 19.94 -28.23
N LEU A 113 4.38 20.67 -28.81
CA LEU A 113 3.12 20.10 -29.31
C LEU A 113 3.41 19.40 -30.65
N PRO A 114 3.07 18.12 -30.84
CA PRO A 114 3.09 17.51 -32.16
C PRO A 114 1.97 18.10 -33.01
N GLY A 115 2.34 18.84 -34.04
CA GLY A 115 1.40 19.32 -35.06
C GLY A 115 0.80 18.13 -35.81
N ALA A 116 -0.52 18.18 -36.02
CA ALA A 116 -1.24 17.27 -36.89
C ALA A 116 -0.59 17.29 -38.29
N ASN A 117 -0.09 16.13 -38.74
CA ASN A 117 0.30 15.96 -40.13
C ASN A 117 -0.13 14.60 -40.66
N LYS A 118 -0.65 14.70 -41.88
CA LYS A 118 -1.26 13.69 -42.74
C LYS A 118 -0.44 12.40 -42.86
N GLU A 119 -1.21 11.32 -42.97
CA GLU A 119 -0.77 9.99 -43.40
C GLU A 119 0.21 10.08 -44.58
N THR A 120 1.45 9.70 -44.31
CA THR A 120 2.40 9.29 -45.33
C THR A 120 3.12 8.08 -44.79
N HIS A 121 3.05 6.94 -45.49
CA HIS A 121 3.76 5.71 -45.14
C HIS A 121 5.28 5.94 -45.19
N SER A 122 5.86 6.39 -44.09
CA SER A 122 7.27 6.28 -43.79
C SER A 122 7.40 5.56 -42.45
N THR A 123 8.14 4.46 -42.40
CA THR A 123 8.51 3.79 -41.14
C THR A 123 9.12 4.81 -40.19
N ALA A 124 8.34 5.21 -39.17
CA ALA A 124 8.79 6.12 -38.14
C ALA A 124 10.04 5.55 -37.45
N PRO A 125 11.01 6.39 -37.05
CA PRO A 125 12.16 5.93 -36.27
C PRO A 125 11.67 5.20 -35.02
N ALA A 126 12.33 4.10 -34.65
CA ALA A 126 11.97 3.32 -33.48
C ALA A 126 11.94 4.23 -32.24
N THR A 127 10.74 4.46 -31.71
CA THR A 127 10.51 5.25 -30.51
C THR A 127 11.04 4.48 -29.29
N HIS A 128 11.71 5.19 -28.36
CA HIS A 128 12.20 4.56 -27.14
C HIS A 128 11.05 3.86 -26.39
N GLY A 129 11.27 2.60 -26.02
CA GLY A 129 10.32 1.82 -25.23
C GLY A 129 9.09 1.32 -26.00
N GLU A 130 9.07 1.43 -27.33
CA GLU A 130 7.98 0.89 -28.16
C GLU A 130 7.87 -0.63 -28.00
N MET A 131 6.63 -1.14 -28.01
CA MET A 131 6.34 -2.54 -27.73
C MET A 131 6.88 -3.02 -26.37
N GLY A 132 6.99 -2.11 -25.40
CA GLY A 132 7.42 -2.42 -24.04
C GLY A 132 8.90 -2.85 -23.90
N LYS A 133 9.74 -2.53 -24.89
CA LYS A 133 11.17 -2.87 -24.85
C LYS A 133 11.92 -2.07 -23.78
N ALA A 134 12.94 -2.66 -23.19
CA ALA A 134 13.83 -1.99 -22.25
C ALA A 134 14.53 -0.79 -22.91
N VAL A 135 14.57 0.34 -22.19
CA VAL A 135 15.30 1.54 -22.61
C VAL A 135 16.52 1.69 -21.73
N GLN A 136 17.69 1.81 -22.37
CA GLN A 136 18.93 2.20 -21.73
C GLN A 136 19.43 3.46 -22.43
N LEU A 137 19.55 4.54 -21.67
CA LEU A 137 20.04 5.81 -22.17
C LEU A 137 21.54 5.91 -21.89
N GLN A 138 22.31 6.31 -22.91
CA GLN A 138 23.69 6.73 -22.69
C GLN A 138 23.65 8.20 -22.26
N LEU A 139 23.59 8.42 -20.94
CA LEU A 139 23.55 9.75 -20.34
C LEU A 139 24.98 10.28 -20.12
N GLU A 140 25.25 11.49 -20.60
CA GLU A 140 26.52 12.20 -20.40
C GLU A 140 26.31 13.50 -19.64
N GLY A 141 27.35 13.92 -18.88
CA GLY A 141 27.36 15.19 -18.17
C GLY A 141 26.18 15.37 -17.21
N THR A 142 25.51 16.53 -17.29
CA THR A 142 24.46 16.95 -16.34
C THR A 142 23.20 16.09 -16.37
N GLU A 143 22.90 15.37 -17.48
CA GLU A 143 21.72 14.49 -17.53
C GLU A 143 21.88 13.26 -16.63
N ARG A 144 23.10 12.72 -16.53
CA ARG A 144 23.41 11.62 -15.60
C ARG A 144 23.25 12.04 -14.14
N ASP A 145 23.57 13.30 -13.84
CA ASP A 145 23.41 13.85 -12.50
C ASP A 145 21.93 14.04 -12.09
N THR A 146 21.00 14.04 -13.05
CA THR A 146 19.55 14.15 -12.77
C THR A 146 18.85 12.82 -12.53
N GLU A 147 19.44 11.70 -12.96
CA GLU A 147 18.85 10.37 -12.86
C GLU A 147 18.66 9.93 -11.40
N LEU A 148 19.73 9.99 -10.59
CA LEU A 148 19.68 9.54 -9.20
C LEU A 148 18.70 10.38 -8.35
N PRO A 149 18.70 11.73 -8.40
CA PRO A 149 17.68 12.53 -7.74
C PRO A 149 16.25 12.20 -8.19
N ALA A 150 16.03 11.91 -9.47
CA ALA A 150 14.73 11.52 -9.99
C ALA A 150 14.27 10.18 -9.40
N VAL A 151 15.16 9.18 -9.36
CA VAL A 151 14.88 7.89 -8.73
C VAL A 151 14.59 8.06 -7.25
N GLN A 152 15.38 8.85 -6.52
CA GLN A 152 15.13 9.14 -5.09
C GLN A 152 13.81 9.86 -4.85
N LYS A 153 13.38 10.71 -5.79
CA LYS A 153 12.15 11.49 -5.66
C LYS A 153 10.90 10.67 -5.97
N TYR A 154 10.91 9.90 -7.05
CA TYR A 154 9.71 9.22 -7.57
C TYR A 154 9.72 7.69 -7.35
N GLY A 155 10.85 7.12 -6.94
CA GLY A 155 11.01 5.67 -6.80
C GLY A 155 11.33 4.95 -8.12
N PHE A 156 11.50 5.67 -9.23
CA PHE A 156 11.79 5.11 -10.55
C PHE A 156 12.52 6.11 -11.46
N ASN A 157 13.00 5.64 -12.62
CA ASN A 157 13.80 6.44 -13.54
C ASN A 157 12.94 7.39 -14.40
N GLU A 158 12.56 8.55 -13.85
CA GLU A 158 11.75 9.53 -14.59
C GLU A 158 12.46 10.06 -15.84
N VAL A 159 13.80 10.15 -15.85
CA VAL A 159 14.56 10.58 -17.04
C VAL A 159 14.32 9.64 -18.22
N VAL A 160 14.31 8.33 -17.97
CA VAL A 160 13.91 7.33 -18.97
C VAL A 160 12.45 7.49 -19.35
N SER A 161 11.57 7.66 -18.37
CA SER A 161 10.13 7.84 -18.61
C SER A 161 9.84 9.02 -19.54
N GLU A 162 10.50 10.17 -19.35
CA GLU A 162 10.30 11.36 -20.19
C GLU A 162 10.71 11.17 -21.66
N ARG A 163 11.62 10.22 -21.94
CA ARG A 163 12.05 9.89 -23.32
C ARG A 163 11.13 8.88 -24.01
N ILE A 164 10.22 8.25 -23.26
CA ILE A 164 9.28 7.26 -23.76
C ILE A 164 7.94 7.94 -24.11
N SER A 165 7.39 7.60 -25.27
CA SER A 165 6.10 8.13 -25.74
C SER A 165 4.98 7.98 -24.69
N LEU A 166 4.12 9.00 -24.59
CA LEU A 166 2.88 8.92 -23.82
C LEU A 166 1.86 7.95 -24.43
N HIS A 167 2.02 7.63 -25.72
CA HIS A 167 1.16 6.75 -26.53
C HIS A 167 1.85 5.44 -26.93
N ARG A 168 2.84 4.98 -26.16
CA ARG A 168 3.56 3.74 -26.47
C ARG A 168 2.59 2.55 -26.49
N ARG A 169 2.76 1.60 -27.41
CA ARG A 169 1.99 0.36 -27.39
C ARG A 169 2.74 -0.72 -26.62
N LEU A 170 1.97 -1.61 -25.99
CA LEU A 170 2.48 -2.82 -25.32
C LEU A 170 2.28 -4.04 -26.21
N PRO A 171 3.11 -5.09 -26.06
CA PRO A 171 2.96 -6.31 -26.83
C PRO A 171 1.71 -7.09 -26.40
N GLU A 172 1.13 -7.86 -27.32
CA GLU A 172 0.05 -8.78 -27.00
C GLU A 172 0.57 -9.92 -26.11
N ALA A 173 0.08 -9.96 -24.87
CA ALA A 173 0.51 -10.92 -23.84
C ALA A 173 -0.65 -11.78 -23.31
N ARG A 174 -1.87 -11.58 -23.82
CA ARG A 174 -3.02 -12.41 -23.43
C ARG A 174 -2.87 -13.83 -23.96
N HIS A 175 -3.53 -14.76 -23.28
CA HIS A 175 -3.64 -16.13 -23.79
C HIS A 175 -4.38 -16.12 -25.14
N PRO A 176 -4.02 -16.96 -26.13
CA PRO A 176 -4.65 -16.96 -27.44
C PRO A 176 -6.18 -17.13 -27.41
N GLU A 177 -6.72 -17.86 -26.43
CA GLU A 177 -8.17 -18.04 -26.23
C GLU A 177 -8.89 -16.72 -25.91
N CYS A 178 -8.19 -15.74 -25.35
CA CYS A 178 -8.75 -14.42 -25.12
C CYS A 178 -8.96 -13.61 -26.42
N LEU A 179 -8.32 -13.99 -27.54
CA LEU A 179 -8.30 -13.20 -28.77
C LEU A 179 -9.49 -13.46 -29.71
N GLY A 180 -10.25 -14.55 -29.50
CA GLY A 180 -11.31 -15.00 -30.44
C GLY A 180 -12.76 -14.75 -29.99
N GLU A 181 -12.97 -14.30 -28.76
CA GLU A 181 -14.30 -14.25 -28.15
C GLU A 181 -14.93 -12.84 -28.27
N PRO A 182 -16.12 -12.71 -28.88
CA PRO A 182 -16.78 -11.42 -29.06
C PRO A 182 -17.25 -10.83 -27.71
N TYR A 183 -17.16 -9.51 -27.57
CA TYR A 183 -17.77 -8.81 -26.44
C TYR A 183 -19.29 -8.85 -26.53
N SER A 184 -19.97 -9.00 -25.40
CA SER A 184 -21.39 -8.71 -25.34
C SER A 184 -21.63 -7.23 -25.68
N GLU A 185 -22.57 -6.96 -26.59
CA GLU A 185 -22.91 -5.59 -27.02
C GLU A 185 -23.50 -4.74 -25.88
N SER A 186 -23.91 -5.35 -24.77
CA SER A 186 -24.60 -4.69 -23.64
C SER A 186 -23.72 -4.44 -22.41
N LEU A 187 -22.41 -4.19 -22.56
CA LEU A 187 -21.54 -3.88 -21.43
C LEU A 187 -21.88 -2.51 -20.80
N PRO A 188 -21.97 -2.42 -19.45
CA PRO A 188 -22.27 -1.16 -18.78
C PRO A 188 -21.12 -0.14 -18.95
N PRO A 189 -21.43 1.17 -19.01
CA PRO A 189 -20.42 2.20 -19.12
C PRO A 189 -19.61 2.34 -17.82
N ALA A 190 -18.30 2.51 -17.93
CA ALA A 190 -17.37 2.60 -16.81
C ALA A 190 -16.74 3.99 -16.68
N SER A 191 -16.60 4.48 -15.44
CA SER A 191 -15.77 5.63 -15.08
C SER A 191 -14.42 5.13 -14.58
N VAL A 192 -13.34 5.56 -15.22
CA VAL A 192 -11.96 5.25 -14.79
C VAL A 192 -11.48 6.34 -13.85
N ILE A 193 -11.24 6.00 -12.58
CA ILE A 193 -10.81 6.92 -11.52
C ILE A 193 -9.31 6.75 -11.30
N ILE A 194 -8.54 7.79 -11.59
CA ILE A 194 -7.09 7.82 -11.39
C ILE A 194 -6.79 8.82 -10.27
N CYS A 195 -6.46 8.28 -9.11
CA CYS A 195 -5.98 9.04 -7.96
C CYS A 195 -4.48 9.30 -8.07
N PHE A 196 -4.04 10.52 -7.80
CA PHE A 196 -2.63 10.86 -7.84
C PHE A 196 -2.26 11.87 -6.75
N HIS A 197 -1.04 11.72 -6.22
CA HIS A 197 -0.42 12.67 -5.30
C HIS A 197 1.05 12.80 -5.67
N ASN A 198 1.49 14.01 -6.05
CA ASN A 198 2.89 14.29 -6.43
C ASN A 198 3.46 13.40 -7.55
N GLU A 199 2.61 12.80 -8.37
CA GLU A 199 2.97 11.94 -9.50
C GLU A 199 3.85 12.66 -10.52
N ALA A 200 4.73 11.90 -11.19
CA ALA A 200 5.52 12.44 -12.27
C ALA A 200 4.64 12.73 -13.50
N TRP A 201 5.01 13.75 -14.28
CA TRP A 201 4.18 14.20 -15.40
C TRP A 201 4.04 13.11 -16.48
N SER A 202 5.15 12.45 -16.80
CA SER A 202 5.20 11.46 -17.88
C SER A 202 4.39 10.20 -17.55
N THR A 203 4.47 9.70 -16.31
CA THR A 203 3.71 8.51 -15.86
C THR A 203 2.22 8.79 -15.74
N LEU A 204 1.84 9.93 -15.17
CA LEU A 204 0.43 10.34 -15.06
C LEU A 204 -0.22 10.44 -16.44
N LEU A 205 0.40 11.18 -17.37
CA LEU A 205 -0.19 11.37 -18.69
C LEU A 205 -0.13 10.11 -19.56
N ARG A 206 0.90 9.27 -19.44
CA ARG A 206 0.94 7.98 -20.13
C ARG A 206 -0.19 7.07 -19.65
N THR A 207 -0.55 7.14 -18.36
CA THR A 207 -1.71 6.43 -17.83
C THR A 207 -3.00 6.93 -18.49
N VAL A 208 -3.23 8.25 -18.51
CA VAL A 208 -4.42 8.85 -19.13
C VAL A 208 -4.55 8.47 -20.59
N HIS A 209 -3.49 8.64 -21.38
CA HIS A 209 -3.50 8.29 -22.79
C HIS A 209 -3.63 6.80 -23.04
N SER A 210 -3.01 5.95 -22.22
CA SER A 210 -3.22 4.50 -22.28
C SER A 210 -4.70 4.14 -22.14
N VAL A 211 -5.43 4.76 -21.20
CA VAL A 211 -6.88 4.57 -21.07
C VAL A 211 -7.61 5.01 -22.33
N LEU A 212 -7.35 6.23 -22.80
CA LEU A 212 -8.04 6.81 -23.96
C LEU A 212 -7.78 6.04 -25.26
N ASP A 213 -6.58 5.49 -25.41
CA ASP A 213 -6.13 4.78 -26.61
C ASP A 213 -6.59 3.31 -26.64
N THR A 214 -6.84 2.70 -25.48
CA THR A 214 -7.14 1.25 -25.39
C THR A 214 -8.58 0.93 -24.99
N ALA A 215 -9.26 1.81 -24.26
CA ALA A 215 -10.63 1.56 -23.82
C ALA A 215 -11.63 1.78 -24.98
N PRO A 216 -12.57 0.85 -25.23
CA PRO A 216 -13.62 1.05 -26.22
C PRO A 216 -14.48 2.29 -25.88
N LYS A 217 -14.56 3.25 -26.80
CA LYS A 217 -15.27 4.53 -26.59
C LYS A 217 -16.74 4.37 -26.17
N GLN A 218 -17.39 3.28 -26.59
CA GLN A 218 -18.77 2.98 -26.24
C GLN A 218 -18.96 2.57 -24.76
N HIS A 219 -17.90 2.09 -24.09
CA HIS A 219 -17.95 1.64 -22.70
C HIS A 219 -17.16 2.55 -21.75
N LEU A 220 -16.30 3.44 -22.26
CA LEU A 220 -15.64 4.45 -21.44
C LEU A 220 -16.54 5.68 -21.27
N ARG A 221 -17.14 5.84 -20.08
CA ARG A 221 -17.95 7.02 -19.77
C ARG A 221 -17.08 8.27 -19.63
N GLU A 222 -16.02 8.15 -18.85
CA GLU A 222 -15.11 9.24 -18.50
C GLU A 222 -13.84 8.72 -17.83
N VAL A 223 -12.79 9.55 -17.85
CA VAL A 223 -11.61 9.41 -17.01
C VAL A 223 -11.62 10.53 -15.96
N LEU A 224 -11.77 10.16 -14.70
CA LEU A 224 -11.75 11.04 -13.54
C LEU A 224 -10.35 11.07 -12.93
N LEU A 225 -9.60 12.15 -13.18
CA LEU A 225 -8.37 12.46 -12.47
C LEU A 225 -8.71 13.10 -11.12
N VAL A 226 -8.19 12.53 -10.02
CA VAL A 226 -8.43 13.05 -8.66
C VAL A 226 -7.09 13.40 -8.01
N ASP A 227 -6.83 14.71 -7.87
CA ASP A 227 -5.65 15.25 -7.18
C ASP A 227 -5.83 15.18 -5.67
N ASP A 228 -5.10 14.27 -5.03
CA ASP A 228 -5.05 14.12 -3.57
C ASP A 228 -4.03 15.09 -2.95
N LEU A 229 -4.29 16.39 -3.10
CA LEU A 229 -3.46 17.47 -2.54
C LEU A 229 -1.97 17.41 -2.97
N SER A 230 -1.70 17.29 -4.27
CA SER A 230 -0.34 17.39 -4.81
C SER A 230 0.27 18.76 -4.54
N GLN A 231 1.59 18.83 -4.39
CA GLN A 231 2.35 20.07 -4.18
C GLN A 231 3.17 20.48 -5.41
N HIS A 232 3.45 19.56 -6.33
CA HIS A 232 4.24 19.88 -7.52
C HIS A 232 3.51 20.84 -8.47
N GLY A 233 4.22 21.86 -8.95
CA GLY A 233 3.66 22.93 -9.78
C GLY A 233 3.09 22.46 -11.13
N HIS A 234 3.72 21.47 -11.78
CA HIS A 234 3.21 20.91 -13.05
C HIS A 234 1.84 20.24 -12.89
N LEU A 235 1.50 19.77 -11.69
CA LEU A 235 0.21 19.15 -11.40
C LEU A 235 -0.90 20.17 -11.13
N LYS A 236 -0.63 21.48 -11.19
CA LYS A 236 -1.60 22.55 -10.93
C LYS A 236 -2.16 23.11 -12.23
N SER A 237 -1.91 24.38 -12.54
CA SER A 237 -2.48 25.04 -13.73
C SER A 237 -2.09 24.35 -15.03
N VAL A 238 -0.85 23.87 -15.14
CA VAL A 238 -0.35 23.18 -16.34
C VAL A 238 -1.14 21.91 -16.63
N LEU A 239 -1.42 21.09 -15.61
CA LEU A 239 -2.27 19.91 -15.75
C LEU A 239 -3.72 20.29 -16.10
N SER A 240 -4.27 21.32 -15.47
CA SER A 240 -5.63 21.79 -15.77
C SER A 240 -5.78 22.23 -17.23
N GLU A 241 -4.79 22.98 -17.75
CA GLU A 241 -4.75 23.40 -19.15
C GLU A 241 -4.57 22.21 -20.10
N TYR A 242 -3.72 21.25 -19.77
CA TYR A 242 -3.56 20.05 -20.60
C TYR A 242 -4.86 19.23 -20.68
N VAL A 243 -5.48 18.97 -19.53
CA VAL A 243 -6.72 18.18 -19.42
C VAL A 243 -7.90 18.86 -20.11
N SER A 244 -7.96 20.19 -20.16
CA SER A 244 -9.06 20.90 -20.84
C SER A 244 -9.09 20.65 -22.35
N HIS A 245 -8.00 20.15 -22.94
CA HIS A 245 -7.94 19.79 -24.37
C HIS A 245 -8.28 18.31 -24.63
N LEU A 246 -8.51 17.50 -23.58
CA LEU A 246 -8.83 16.09 -23.69
C LEU A 246 -10.34 15.87 -23.55
N SER A 247 -10.94 15.24 -24.56
CA SER A 247 -12.35 14.83 -24.51
C SER A 247 -12.55 13.66 -23.55
N GLY A 248 -13.58 13.74 -22.69
CA GLY A 248 -13.92 12.65 -21.77
C GLY A 248 -13.03 12.53 -20.54
N VAL A 249 -12.18 13.53 -20.26
CA VAL A 249 -11.36 13.59 -19.05
C VAL A 249 -11.82 14.73 -18.16
N ARG A 250 -11.98 14.48 -16.86
CA ARG A 250 -12.30 15.50 -15.85
C ARG A 250 -11.29 15.47 -14.72
N LEU A 251 -11.01 16.65 -14.17
CA LEU A 251 -10.06 16.82 -13.08
C LEU A 251 -10.80 17.33 -11.83
N ILE A 252 -10.66 16.59 -10.73
CA ILE A 252 -11.17 16.90 -9.40
C ILE A 252 -9.98 17.13 -8.47
N ARG A 253 -10.06 18.11 -7.58
CA ARG A 253 -9.00 18.40 -6.62
C ARG A 253 -9.52 18.39 -5.19
N SER A 254 -8.85 17.63 -4.33
CA SER A 254 -9.10 17.67 -2.90
C SER A 254 -8.42 18.87 -2.24
N THR A 255 -9.07 19.45 -1.23
CA THR A 255 -8.52 20.53 -0.39
C THR A 255 -7.73 20.00 0.81
N ARG A 256 -7.76 18.68 1.06
CA ARG A 256 -7.02 18.00 2.12
C ARG A 256 -6.42 16.69 1.62
N ARG A 257 -5.40 16.17 2.31
CA ARG A 257 -4.86 14.84 2.02
C ARG A 257 -5.83 13.77 2.51
N LEU A 258 -6.34 12.96 1.60
CA LEU A 258 -7.35 11.91 1.84
C LEU A 258 -6.77 10.51 1.91
N GLY A 259 -5.57 10.29 1.34
CA GLY A 259 -5.04 8.95 1.14
C GLY A 259 -5.74 8.23 -0.02
N VAL A 260 -5.30 7.01 -0.35
CA VAL A 260 -5.78 6.31 -1.54
C VAL A 260 -7.25 5.92 -1.44
N GLY A 261 -7.66 5.31 -0.33
CA GLY A 261 -9.06 4.92 -0.11
C GLY A 261 -10.00 6.13 -0.13
N GLY A 262 -9.61 7.23 0.52
CA GLY A 262 -10.38 8.48 0.54
C GLY A 262 -10.44 9.16 -0.84
N CYS A 263 -9.31 9.23 -1.56
CA CYS A 263 -9.26 9.77 -2.91
C CYS A 263 -10.16 8.96 -3.88
N ARG A 264 -10.09 7.63 -3.83
CA ARG A 264 -10.92 6.76 -4.67
C ARG A 264 -12.40 6.90 -4.33
N SER A 265 -12.72 7.06 -3.05
CA SER A 265 -14.10 7.33 -2.60
C SER A 265 -14.61 8.68 -3.09
N LEU A 266 -13.77 9.71 -3.12
CA LEU A 266 -14.11 11.01 -3.71
C LEU A 266 -14.38 10.89 -5.22
N GLY A 267 -13.53 10.18 -5.95
CA GLY A 267 -13.76 9.89 -7.37
C GLY A 267 -15.05 9.10 -7.60
N ALA A 268 -15.27 8.04 -6.82
CA ALA A 268 -16.46 7.19 -6.90
C ALA A 268 -17.76 7.96 -6.60
N ALA A 269 -17.72 8.91 -5.68
CA ALA A 269 -18.86 9.77 -5.37
C ALA A 269 -19.22 10.74 -6.50
N ARG A 270 -18.30 11.00 -7.43
CA ARG A 270 -18.47 11.93 -8.57
C ARG A 270 -18.54 11.24 -9.93
N ALA A 271 -18.37 9.93 -9.95
CA ALA A 271 -18.45 9.10 -11.15
C ALA A 271 -19.88 9.01 -11.71
N GLU A 272 -19.97 9.10 -13.02
CA GLU A 272 -21.21 8.98 -13.79
C GLU A 272 -21.44 7.58 -14.36
N GLY A 273 -20.39 6.76 -14.48
CA GLY A 273 -20.46 5.39 -14.97
C GLY A 273 -21.19 4.45 -14.01
N GLU A 274 -21.70 3.34 -14.55
CA GLU A 274 -22.29 2.25 -13.77
C GLU A 274 -21.22 1.38 -13.11
N VAL A 275 -20.06 1.25 -13.75
CA VAL A 275 -18.89 0.55 -13.22
C VAL A 275 -17.81 1.55 -12.85
N LEU A 276 -17.18 1.35 -11.68
CA LEU A 276 -16.01 2.09 -11.24
C LEU A 276 -14.76 1.26 -11.54
N ALA A 277 -13.76 1.86 -12.18
CA ALA A 277 -12.47 1.26 -12.47
C ALA A 277 -11.34 2.11 -11.89
N THR A 278 -10.38 1.56 -11.14
CA THR A 278 -9.30 2.37 -10.53
C THR A 278 -8.07 2.59 -11.44
N HIS A 279 -8.05 1.98 -12.62
CA HIS A 279 -7.00 2.13 -13.64
C HIS A 279 -7.55 1.70 -15.03
N PRO A 280 -6.81 1.82 -16.16
CA PRO A 280 -7.28 1.29 -17.43
C PRO A 280 -7.45 -0.22 -17.31
N LEU A 281 -8.68 -0.73 -17.41
CA LEU A 281 -8.89 -2.14 -17.67
C LEU A 281 -9.02 -2.30 -19.18
N VAL A 282 -7.95 -2.77 -19.82
CA VAL A 282 -8.03 -3.25 -21.18
C VAL A 282 -8.80 -4.56 -21.12
N ASP A 283 -9.90 -4.63 -21.86
CA ASP A 283 -10.60 -5.90 -22.10
C ASP A 283 -11.22 -6.55 -20.84
N CYS A 284 -12.19 -5.88 -20.24
CA CYS A 284 -12.97 -6.47 -19.16
C CYS A 284 -14.30 -7.00 -19.69
N ARG A 285 -14.34 -8.30 -19.99
CA ARG A 285 -15.56 -9.07 -20.25
C ARG A 285 -16.32 -9.30 -18.95
N LEU A 286 -16.99 -8.26 -18.47
CA LEU A 286 -17.71 -8.25 -17.19
C LEU A 286 -19.08 -8.93 -17.24
N ASN A 287 -19.55 -9.31 -18.43
CA ASN A 287 -20.98 -9.65 -18.63
C ASN A 287 -21.31 -11.12 -18.93
N VAL A 288 -20.44 -12.10 -18.65
CA VAL A 288 -20.79 -13.47 -19.05
C VAL A 288 -21.85 -14.12 -18.13
N PHE A 289 -22.01 -13.72 -16.85
CA PHE A 289 -23.07 -14.29 -15.98
C PHE A 289 -23.60 -13.33 -14.89
N PRO A 290 -24.93 -13.23 -14.68
CA PRO A 290 -25.50 -12.74 -13.43
C PRO A 290 -25.05 -13.63 -12.24
N PRO A 291 -24.71 -13.08 -11.06
CA PRO A 291 -24.82 -11.67 -10.66
C PRO A 291 -23.45 -10.96 -10.70
N PHE A 292 -23.10 -10.32 -11.82
CA PHE A 292 -21.94 -9.41 -11.90
C PHE A 292 -22.00 -8.26 -10.87
N ARG A 293 -23.21 -7.91 -10.40
CA ARG A 293 -23.44 -6.79 -9.49
C ARG A 293 -22.83 -6.93 -8.09
N THR A 294 -22.32 -8.08 -7.69
CA THR A 294 -21.67 -8.27 -6.37
C THR A 294 -20.24 -8.77 -6.49
N ARG A 295 -19.64 -8.66 -7.69
CA ARG A 295 -18.27 -9.08 -7.95
C ARG A 295 -17.34 -7.88 -7.98
N VAL A 296 -16.16 -8.07 -7.41
CA VAL A 296 -15.03 -7.16 -7.58
C VAL A 296 -13.98 -7.91 -8.37
N VAL A 297 -13.54 -7.32 -9.47
CA VAL A 297 -12.61 -7.98 -10.38
C VAL A 297 -11.32 -7.21 -10.49
N SER A 298 -10.21 -7.92 -10.68
CA SER A 298 -8.90 -7.34 -10.95
C SER A 298 -8.31 -8.00 -12.20
N PRO A 299 -7.62 -7.24 -13.06
CA PRO A 299 -6.86 -7.82 -14.16
C PRO A 299 -5.62 -8.56 -13.64
N ILE A 300 -4.96 -9.30 -14.51
CA ILE A 300 -3.58 -9.70 -14.24
C ILE A 300 -2.72 -8.42 -14.21
N ILE A 301 -1.98 -8.24 -13.11
CA ILE A 301 -1.04 -7.14 -12.96
C ILE A 301 0.31 -7.55 -13.54
N ASP A 302 0.68 -6.91 -14.63
CA ASP A 302 1.99 -7.01 -15.27
C ASP A 302 2.96 -5.99 -14.68
N VAL A 303 4.26 -6.23 -14.86
CA VAL A 303 5.30 -5.40 -14.26
C VAL A 303 5.95 -4.51 -15.31
N ILE A 304 5.96 -3.20 -15.08
CA ILE A 304 6.86 -2.27 -15.75
C ILE A 304 8.07 -2.09 -14.84
N ASP A 305 9.26 -2.36 -15.37
CA ASP A 305 10.51 -2.20 -14.65
C ASP A 305 10.78 -0.72 -14.33
N TRP A 306 11.15 -0.44 -13.08
CA TRP A 306 11.33 0.93 -12.58
C TRP A 306 12.52 1.66 -13.22
N GLN A 307 13.52 0.91 -13.69
CA GLN A 307 14.78 1.47 -14.20
C GLN A 307 14.73 1.67 -15.72
N THR A 308 14.27 0.66 -16.43
CA THR A 308 14.34 0.56 -17.90
C THR A 308 12.97 0.72 -18.58
N PHE A 309 11.88 0.75 -17.81
CA PHE A 309 10.51 0.79 -18.31
C PHE A 309 10.12 -0.39 -19.21
N GLN A 310 10.88 -1.50 -19.13
CA GLN A 310 10.57 -2.75 -19.80
C GLN A 310 9.26 -3.33 -19.27
N TYR A 311 8.41 -3.78 -20.18
CA TYR A 311 7.19 -4.52 -19.85
C TYR A 311 7.50 -6.01 -19.68
N ASN A 312 7.11 -6.56 -18.53
CA ASN A 312 7.25 -7.96 -18.17
C ASN A 312 5.86 -8.54 -17.85
N ALA A 313 5.42 -9.46 -18.69
CA ALA A 313 4.14 -10.14 -18.52
C ALA A 313 4.20 -11.15 -17.35
N THR A 314 3.28 -11.03 -16.41
CA THR A 314 3.10 -11.96 -15.29
C THR A 314 2.53 -13.29 -15.79
N GLN A 315 3.13 -14.38 -15.33
CA GLN A 315 2.68 -15.72 -15.71
C GLN A 315 1.38 -16.08 -14.98
N TRP A 316 0.36 -16.48 -15.74
CA TRP A 316 -0.91 -17.01 -15.21
C TRP A 316 -0.79 -18.51 -14.89
N PRO A 317 -1.47 -19.06 -13.86
CA PRO A 317 -2.41 -18.42 -12.91
C PRO A 317 -1.79 -17.82 -11.66
N VAL A 318 -2.41 -16.72 -11.18
CA VAL A 318 -2.03 -16.00 -9.95
C VAL A 318 -3.25 -15.63 -9.11
N ARG A 319 -3.05 -15.57 -7.80
CA ARG A 319 -4.04 -15.09 -6.82
C ARG A 319 -3.40 -14.17 -5.79
N GLY A 320 -4.17 -13.23 -5.27
CA GLY A 320 -3.75 -12.32 -4.21
C GLY A 320 -4.09 -12.86 -2.82
N LEU A 321 -3.13 -12.77 -1.92
CA LEU A 321 -3.18 -13.28 -0.55
C LEU A 321 -2.65 -12.23 0.43
N PHE A 322 -2.86 -12.46 1.72
CA PHE A 322 -2.19 -11.72 2.79
C PHE A 322 -1.74 -12.67 3.90
N ASP A 323 -0.87 -12.20 4.80
CA ASP A 323 -0.41 -12.95 5.96
C ASP A 323 -0.97 -12.40 7.29
N TRP A 324 -0.56 -12.96 8.43
CA TRP A 324 -1.04 -12.52 9.74
C TRP A 324 -0.54 -11.14 10.20
N ARG A 325 0.35 -10.51 9.42
CA ARG A 325 0.73 -9.09 9.57
C ARG A 325 -0.06 -8.17 8.64
N LEU A 326 -1.05 -8.73 7.94
CA LEU A 326 -1.81 -8.06 6.89
C LEU A 326 -0.89 -7.57 5.76
N ASP A 327 0.19 -8.30 5.46
CA ASP A 327 1.04 -7.97 4.30
C ASP A 327 0.53 -8.70 3.05
N PHE A 328 0.10 -7.94 2.03
CA PHE A 328 -0.37 -8.47 0.76
C PHE A 328 0.77 -9.07 -0.08
N HIS A 329 0.50 -10.18 -0.76
CA HIS A 329 1.40 -10.76 -1.77
C HIS A 329 0.66 -11.57 -2.83
N TRP A 330 1.23 -11.63 -4.03
CA TRP A 330 0.77 -12.51 -5.10
C TRP A 330 1.39 -13.91 -4.95
N GLU A 331 0.59 -14.94 -5.21
CA GLU A 331 1.01 -16.35 -5.24
C GLU A 331 0.62 -16.98 -6.58
N SER A 332 1.50 -17.82 -7.14
CA SER A 332 1.15 -18.66 -8.29
C SER A 332 0.17 -19.76 -7.87
N ASN A 333 -0.89 -19.96 -8.66
CA ASN A 333 -1.97 -20.90 -8.34
C ASN A 333 -2.09 -22.08 -9.33
N PRO A 334 -1.06 -22.95 -9.45
CA PRO A 334 -1.01 -23.99 -10.47
C PRO A 334 -2.06 -25.11 -10.30
N HIS A 335 -2.84 -25.11 -9.20
CA HIS A 335 -3.87 -26.10 -8.96
C HIS A 335 -5.13 -25.88 -9.83
N VAL A 336 -5.36 -24.64 -10.29
CA VAL A 336 -6.46 -24.28 -11.19
C VAL A 336 -6.34 -24.98 -12.54
N THR A 337 -5.11 -25.22 -13.02
CA THR A 337 -4.87 -25.86 -14.32
C THR A 337 -5.21 -27.35 -14.34
N LYS A 338 -5.41 -28.00 -13.17
CA LYS A 338 -5.73 -29.44 -13.09
C LYS A 338 -7.23 -29.73 -13.14
N SER A 339 -8.09 -28.83 -12.68
CA SER A 339 -9.55 -28.99 -12.80
C SER A 339 -10.05 -28.78 -14.24
N VAL A 340 -9.34 -27.97 -15.04
CA VAL A 340 -9.70 -27.66 -16.44
C VAL A 340 -9.42 -28.84 -17.41
N ARG A 341 -8.57 -29.81 -17.06
CA ARG A 341 -8.20 -30.91 -17.97
C ARG A 341 -9.11 -32.15 -17.93
N GLY A 342 -10.12 -32.20 -17.05
CA GLY A 342 -10.88 -33.43 -16.80
C GLY A 342 -12.38 -33.30 -16.61
N GLN A 343 -12.93 -32.08 -16.65
CA GLN A 343 -14.36 -31.86 -16.47
C GLN A 343 -14.80 -30.78 -17.45
N GLU A 344 -15.97 -30.98 -18.07
CA GLU A 344 -16.61 -30.07 -19.02
C GLU A 344 -16.41 -28.61 -18.60
N CYS A 345 -16.13 -27.75 -19.57
CA CYS A 345 -15.96 -26.31 -19.39
C CYS A 345 -17.24 -25.69 -18.80
N ASP A 346 -17.43 -25.80 -17.50
CA ASP A 346 -18.33 -24.93 -16.76
C ASP A 346 -17.76 -23.52 -16.91
N ALA A 347 -18.54 -22.60 -17.45
CA ALA A 347 -18.10 -21.23 -17.70
C ALA A 347 -17.71 -20.47 -16.41
N ASP A 348 -17.99 -21.05 -15.23
CA ASP A 348 -17.49 -20.64 -13.91
C ASP A 348 -16.00 -21.00 -13.68
N SER A 349 -15.36 -21.80 -14.54
CA SER A 349 -13.97 -22.27 -14.41
C SER A 349 -12.91 -21.35 -15.03
N VAL A 350 -13.32 -20.22 -15.62
CA VAL A 350 -12.41 -19.27 -16.32
C VAL A 350 -11.90 -18.18 -15.37
N TYR A 351 -12.54 -17.99 -14.21
CA TYR A 351 -12.22 -16.94 -13.24
C TYR A 351 -11.60 -17.53 -11.97
N ASP A 352 -10.44 -16.99 -11.56
CA ASP A 352 -9.84 -17.39 -10.29
C ASP A 352 -10.38 -16.52 -9.16
N ARG A 353 -11.21 -17.14 -8.30
CA ARG A 353 -11.56 -16.56 -7.01
C ARG A 353 -10.30 -16.35 -6.19
N SER A 354 -10.13 -15.12 -5.72
CA SER A 354 -8.96 -14.70 -4.98
C SER A 354 -9.35 -14.26 -3.57
N PRO A 355 -8.67 -14.76 -2.50
CA PRO A 355 -8.94 -14.30 -1.14
C PRO A 355 -8.80 -12.80 -0.97
N ALA A 356 -7.80 -12.22 -1.62
CA ALA A 356 -7.60 -10.77 -1.71
C ALA A 356 -7.23 -10.36 -3.14
N LEU A 357 -7.50 -9.11 -3.49
CA LEU A 357 -7.03 -8.52 -4.76
C LEU A 357 -5.96 -7.46 -4.48
N GLY A 358 -5.07 -7.27 -5.46
CA GLY A 358 -4.16 -6.14 -5.46
C GLY A 358 -4.98 -4.85 -5.56
N GLY A 359 -4.76 -3.92 -4.62
CA GLY A 359 -5.51 -2.67 -4.55
C GLY A 359 -5.29 -1.75 -5.73
N GLU A 360 -4.28 -2.00 -6.55
CA GLU A 360 -3.82 -1.12 -7.62
C GLU A 360 -4.91 -0.95 -8.70
N VAL A 361 -5.44 -2.05 -9.22
CA VAL A 361 -6.41 -2.06 -10.31
C VAL A 361 -7.58 -2.98 -9.98
N LEU A 362 -8.77 -2.39 -9.85
CA LEU A 362 -10.02 -3.12 -9.69
C LEU A 362 -11.15 -2.48 -10.52
N ALA A 363 -12.16 -3.30 -10.83
CA ALA A 363 -13.45 -2.85 -11.30
C ALA A 363 -14.58 -3.38 -10.41
N ILE A 364 -15.56 -2.53 -10.14
CA ILE A 364 -16.68 -2.81 -9.24
C ILE A 364 -17.95 -2.06 -9.69
N ASP A 365 -19.12 -2.66 -9.56
CA ASP A 365 -20.40 -1.96 -9.73
C ASP A 365 -20.50 -0.80 -8.74
N ARG A 366 -20.85 0.40 -9.23
CA ARG A 366 -20.89 1.63 -8.43
C ARG A 366 -21.90 1.55 -7.28
N HIS A 367 -23.07 0.95 -7.54
CA HIS A 367 -24.10 0.77 -6.52
C HIS A 367 -23.66 -0.25 -5.48
N PHE A 368 -23.00 -1.32 -5.92
CA PHE A 368 -22.43 -2.31 -5.01
C PHE A 368 -21.37 -1.69 -4.10
N PHE A 369 -20.39 -0.97 -4.67
CA PHE A 369 -19.36 -0.26 -3.92
C PHE A 369 -19.95 0.63 -2.82
N GLN A 370 -21.02 1.38 -3.14
CA GLN A 370 -21.74 2.20 -2.18
C GLN A 370 -22.47 1.36 -1.13
N SER A 371 -23.18 0.31 -1.54
CA SER A 371 -23.97 -0.55 -0.66
C SER A 371 -23.12 -1.29 0.37
N VAL A 372 -21.89 -1.70 0.00
CA VAL A 372 -20.96 -2.33 0.93
C VAL A 372 -20.20 -1.32 1.80
N GLY A 373 -20.49 -0.02 1.67
CA GLY A 373 -19.96 1.04 2.53
C GLY A 373 -18.66 1.70 2.08
N ALA A 374 -18.41 1.74 0.75
CA ALA A 374 -17.26 2.37 0.09
C ALA A 374 -15.91 1.96 0.74
N TYR A 375 -14.87 2.80 0.68
CA TYR A 375 -13.70 2.61 1.54
C TYR A 375 -13.94 3.18 2.93
N ASP A 376 -13.15 2.70 3.89
CA ASP A 376 -13.12 3.24 5.23
C ASP A 376 -12.37 4.58 5.27
N PRO A 377 -13.03 5.71 5.61
CA PRO A 377 -12.38 7.03 5.65
C PRO A 377 -11.37 7.14 6.80
N GLY A 378 -11.35 6.18 7.72
CA GLY A 378 -10.32 6.08 8.76
C GLY A 378 -9.02 5.43 8.29
N LEU A 379 -8.97 4.88 7.07
CA LEU A 379 -7.74 4.40 6.44
C LEU A 379 -7.07 5.55 5.69
N LEU A 380 -5.96 6.04 6.22
CA LEU A 380 -5.39 7.33 5.80
C LEU A 380 -4.25 7.20 4.80
N LEU A 381 -3.65 6.01 4.68
CA LEU A 381 -2.50 5.78 3.81
C LEU A 381 -2.79 4.80 2.67
N TRP A 382 -1.71 4.46 1.97
CA TRP A 382 -1.67 3.52 0.85
C TRP A 382 -1.41 2.10 1.37
N GLY A 383 -2.12 1.11 0.82
CA GLY A 383 -1.67 -0.28 0.80
C GLY A 383 -2.34 -1.21 1.81
N GLU A 384 -3.37 -0.76 2.52
CA GLU A 384 -4.15 -1.60 3.44
C GLU A 384 -5.64 -1.63 3.08
N GLU A 385 -6.12 -0.63 2.33
CA GLU A 385 -7.52 -0.51 1.96
C GLU A 385 -8.00 -1.66 1.08
N GLN A 386 -7.11 -2.29 0.33
CA GLN A 386 -7.44 -3.44 -0.50
C GLN A 386 -7.67 -4.72 0.31
N ILE A 387 -6.93 -4.90 1.42
CA ILE A 387 -7.12 -6.06 2.30
C ILE A 387 -8.43 -5.89 3.06
N GLU A 388 -8.69 -4.68 3.59
CA GLU A 388 -9.97 -4.34 4.23
C GLU A 388 -11.15 -4.62 3.29
N LEU A 389 -11.11 -4.09 2.07
CA LEU A 389 -12.16 -4.28 1.07
C LEU A 389 -12.31 -5.77 0.71
N SER A 390 -11.20 -6.51 0.57
CA SER A 390 -11.20 -7.94 0.28
C SER A 390 -11.93 -8.75 1.36
N ILE A 391 -11.57 -8.57 2.63
CA ILE A 391 -12.22 -9.28 3.74
C ILE A 391 -13.70 -8.89 3.82
N ARG A 392 -14.01 -7.59 3.69
CA ARG A 392 -15.38 -7.08 3.76
C ARG A 392 -16.27 -7.65 2.66
N VAL A 393 -15.88 -7.54 1.39
CA VAL A 393 -16.71 -7.99 0.26
C VAL A 393 -17.02 -9.48 0.38
N TRP A 394 -16.03 -10.31 0.66
CA TRP A 394 -16.25 -11.75 0.88
C TRP A 394 -17.19 -12.01 2.06
N SER A 395 -16.93 -11.35 3.19
CA SER A 395 -17.71 -11.55 4.42
C SER A 395 -19.16 -11.08 4.26
N CYS A 396 -19.40 -10.07 3.43
CA CYS A 396 -20.71 -9.46 3.23
C CYS A 396 -21.43 -9.96 1.96
N GLY A 397 -21.01 -11.10 1.39
CA GLY A 397 -21.76 -11.82 0.36
C GLY A 397 -21.38 -11.53 -1.09
N GLY A 398 -20.30 -10.78 -1.35
CA GLY A 398 -19.71 -10.62 -2.68
C GLY A 398 -18.59 -11.61 -2.98
N SER A 399 -17.95 -11.44 -4.14
CA SER A 399 -16.77 -12.21 -4.55
C SER A 399 -15.66 -11.32 -5.09
N MET A 400 -14.43 -11.85 -5.06
CA MET A 400 -13.23 -11.21 -5.55
C MET A 400 -12.55 -12.14 -6.57
N GLU A 401 -12.29 -11.66 -7.78
CA GLU A 401 -11.89 -12.50 -8.92
C GLU A 401 -10.77 -11.86 -9.74
N VAL A 402 -9.82 -12.68 -10.22
CA VAL A 402 -8.79 -12.26 -11.19
C VAL A 402 -9.21 -12.69 -12.58
N ILE A 403 -9.23 -11.75 -13.53
CA ILE A 403 -9.68 -11.97 -14.90
C ILE A 403 -8.46 -12.19 -15.82
N PRO A 404 -8.26 -13.40 -16.37
CA PRO A 404 -7.04 -13.71 -17.11
C PRO A 404 -6.90 -13.01 -18.47
N CYS A 405 -8.03 -12.63 -19.08
CA CYS A 405 -8.04 -11.92 -20.36
C CYS A 405 -7.83 -10.41 -20.22
N SER A 406 -7.97 -9.86 -19.01
CA SER A 406 -7.69 -8.45 -18.75
C SER A 406 -6.29 -8.33 -18.16
N ARG A 407 -5.46 -7.45 -18.74
CA ARG A 407 -4.07 -7.25 -18.32
C ARG A 407 -3.77 -5.78 -18.19
N VAL A 408 -3.09 -5.41 -17.11
CA VAL A 408 -2.70 -4.03 -16.83
C VAL A 408 -1.31 -4.03 -16.25
N ALA A 409 -0.43 -3.23 -16.84
CA ALA A 409 0.94 -3.14 -16.39
C ALA A 409 1.10 -2.02 -15.35
N HIS A 410 1.64 -2.37 -14.19
CA HIS A 410 1.92 -1.45 -13.09
C HIS A 410 3.43 -1.20 -12.98
N LEU A 411 3.82 0.06 -12.75
CA LEU A 411 5.21 0.42 -12.53
C LEU A 411 5.65 -0.05 -11.15
N ASN A 412 6.54 -1.04 -11.10
CA ASN A 412 7.16 -1.40 -9.84
C ASN A 412 8.00 -0.21 -9.36
N GLN A 413 8.11 -0.03 -8.05
CA GLN A 413 8.91 1.05 -7.47
C GLN A 413 10.18 0.47 -6.86
N HIS A 414 11.32 1.13 -7.04
CA HIS A 414 12.58 0.78 -6.36
C HIS A 414 12.44 0.89 -4.84
N HIS A 415 11.70 1.89 -4.40
CA HIS A 415 11.33 2.11 -3.01
C HIS A 415 10.05 2.92 -2.98
N GLN A 416 9.26 2.71 -1.93
CA GLN A 416 8.16 3.61 -1.65
C GLN A 416 8.72 4.88 -1.01
N PRO A 417 8.24 6.07 -1.38
CA PRO A 417 8.61 7.32 -0.74
C PRO A 417 7.89 7.45 0.63
N PHE A 418 8.13 6.52 1.56
CA PHE A 418 7.57 6.56 2.90
C PHE A 418 8.36 7.51 3.80
N HIS A 419 7.66 8.44 4.44
CA HIS A 419 8.18 9.19 5.58
C HIS A 419 7.95 8.41 6.89
N TYR A 420 8.71 8.71 7.94
CA TYR A 420 8.57 8.02 9.24
C TYR A 420 7.15 8.11 9.83
N SER A 421 6.46 9.25 9.61
CA SER A 421 5.05 9.44 9.96
C SER A 421 4.13 8.39 9.33
N ASP A 422 4.53 7.85 8.18
CA ASP A 422 3.71 6.95 7.41
C ASP A 422 3.74 5.54 7.97
N GLN A 423 4.81 5.16 8.68
CA GLN A 423 4.89 3.86 9.35
C GLN A 423 3.91 3.74 10.52
N GLU A 424 3.78 4.80 11.34
CA GLU A 424 2.82 4.82 12.46
C GLU A 424 1.38 4.79 11.96
N LEU A 425 1.09 5.52 10.88
CA LEU A 425 -0.22 5.54 10.25
C LEU A 425 -0.55 4.20 9.59
N HIS A 426 0.40 3.57 8.90
CA HIS A 426 0.22 2.25 8.30
C HIS A 426 -0.09 1.18 9.37
N GLN A 427 0.57 1.28 10.53
CA GLN A 427 0.25 0.42 11.68
C GLN A 427 -1.16 0.68 12.24
N LYS A 428 -1.58 1.95 12.33
CA LYS A 428 -2.95 2.29 12.72
C LYS A 428 -3.99 1.73 11.73
N ASP A 429 -3.71 1.79 10.43
CA ASP A 429 -4.57 1.23 9.39
C ASP A 429 -4.72 -0.29 9.55
N LYS A 430 -3.61 -1.02 9.79
CA LYS A 430 -3.63 -2.47 10.06
C LYS A 430 -4.41 -2.83 11.33
N ILE A 431 -4.18 -2.11 12.43
CA ILE A 431 -4.92 -2.28 13.69
C ILE A 431 -6.42 -2.09 13.46
N ARG A 432 -6.80 -1.07 12.67
CA ARG A 432 -8.18 -0.79 12.32
C ARG A 432 -8.85 -1.95 11.58
N ILE A 433 -8.14 -2.58 10.64
CA ILE A 433 -8.60 -3.77 9.92
C ILE A 433 -8.74 -4.95 10.89
N ALA A 434 -7.73 -5.18 11.72
CA ALA A 434 -7.72 -6.29 12.66
C ALA A 434 -8.88 -6.22 13.66
N ASP A 435 -9.11 -5.05 14.25
CA ASP A 435 -10.19 -4.84 15.22
C ASP A 435 -11.58 -4.90 14.57
N THR A 436 -11.72 -4.49 13.30
CA THR A 436 -13.00 -4.50 12.59
C THR A 436 -13.37 -5.89 12.05
N TRP A 437 -12.39 -6.58 11.44
CA TRP A 437 -12.67 -7.72 10.57
C TRP A 437 -12.13 -9.06 11.06
N MET A 438 -11.10 -9.10 11.91
CA MET A 438 -10.44 -10.37 12.27
C MET A 438 -11.03 -11.07 13.50
N ASP A 439 -12.07 -10.51 14.14
CA ASP A 439 -12.75 -11.08 15.30
C ASP A 439 -11.76 -11.57 16.40
N ALA A 440 -11.88 -12.81 16.88
CA ALA A 440 -10.97 -13.39 17.86
C ALA A 440 -9.54 -13.60 17.33
N TYR A 441 -9.36 -13.69 16.01
CA TYR A 441 -8.07 -13.90 15.36
C TYR A 441 -7.17 -12.66 15.36
N ARG A 442 -7.70 -11.47 15.69
CA ARG A 442 -6.87 -10.25 15.86
C ARG A 442 -5.76 -10.43 16.88
N LYS A 443 -5.93 -11.34 17.86
CA LYS A 443 -4.88 -11.70 18.83
C LYS A 443 -3.61 -12.25 18.16
N ILE A 444 -3.75 -12.91 17.01
CA ILE A 444 -2.64 -13.45 16.23
C ILE A 444 -1.86 -12.31 15.57
N PHE A 445 -2.56 -11.29 15.06
CA PHE A 445 -1.97 -10.06 14.54
C PHE A 445 -1.20 -9.31 15.66
N TYR A 446 -1.84 -9.01 16.79
CA TYR A 446 -1.22 -8.28 17.91
C TYR A 446 -0.04 -9.00 18.57
N ARG A 447 0.13 -10.31 18.41
CA ARG A 447 1.32 -11.03 18.89
C ARG A 447 2.53 -10.84 17.97
N ARG A 448 2.33 -10.38 16.75
CA ARG A 448 3.34 -10.25 15.69
C ARG A 448 3.67 -8.80 15.36
N ASP A 449 2.90 -7.87 15.89
CA ASP A 449 3.04 -6.43 15.70
C ASP A 449 2.96 -5.68 17.03
N THR A 450 3.43 -4.43 17.06
CA THR A 450 3.44 -3.63 18.28
C THR A 450 2.05 -3.10 18.62
N LEU A 451 1.74 -3.07 19.92
CA LEU A 451 0.50 -2.46 20.41
C LEU A 451 0.55 -0.95 20.20
N SER A 452 -0.42 -0.40 19.48
CA SER A 452 -0.70 1.03 19.38
C SER A 452 -2.08 1.35 19.97
N GLU A 453 -2.41 2.62 20.05
CA GLU A 453 -3.74 3.09 20.46
C GLU A 453 -4.82 2.57 19.48
N SER A 454 -5.89 1.98 20.01
CA SER A 454 -6.97 1.41 19.18
C SER A 454 -7.78 2.55 18.54
N PRO A 455 -7.95 2.57 17.20
CA PRO A 455 -8.68 3.60 16.50
C PRO A 455 -10.20 3.44 16.71
N ASN A 456 -10.95 4.54 16.62
CA ASN A 456 -12.42 4.49 16.70
C ASN A 456 -13.03 3.79 15.46
N ILE A 457 -13.51 2.55 15.62
CA ILE A 457 -14.11 1.73 14.56
C ILE A 457 -15.64 1.59 14.66
N THR A 458 -16.31 2.42 15.48
CA THR A 458 -17.74 2.28 15.80
C THR A 458 -18.63 2.21 14.55
N GLU A 459 -18.44 3.12 13.59
CA GLU A 459 -19.20 3.13 12.34
C GLU A 459 -18.95 1.90 11.47
N ARG A 460 -17.74 1.36 11.47
CA ARG A 460 -17.39 0.17 10.68
C ARG A 460 -17.98 -1.10 11.28
N LEU A 461 -18.00 -1.21 12.61
CA LEU A 461 -18.71 -2.29 13.31
C LEU A 461 -20.22 -2.18 13.11
N ARG A 462 -20.78 -0.97 13.04
CA ARG A 462 -22.19 -0.76 12.72
C ARG A 462 -22.52 -1.23 11.31
N LEU A 463 -21.69 -0.85 10.33
CA LEU A 463 -21.82 -1.29 8.93
C LEU A 463 -21.73 -2.81 8.81
N LYS A 464 -20.73 -3.44 9.44
CA LYS A 464 -20.55 -4.90 9.44
C LYS A 464 -21.81 -5.63 9.93
N ARG A 465 -22.45 -5.11 10.99
CA ARG A 465 -23.71 -5.64 11.52
C ARG A 465 -24.89 -5.39 10.59
N SER A 466 -25.03 -4.17 10.06
CA SER A 466 -26.17 -3.83 9.20
C SER A 466 -26.21 -4.63 7.90
N LEU A 467 -25.03 -5.03 7.40
CA LEU A 467 -24.90 -5.87 6.21
C LEU A 467 -25.03 -7.38 6.50
N GLY A 468 -25.12 -7.78 7.78
CA GLY A 468 -25.18 -9.20 8.16
C GLY A 468 -23.94 -9.99 7.76
N CYS A 469 -22.76 -9.37 7.80
CA CYS A 469 -21.53 -9.99 7.32
C CYS A 469 -21.14 -11.20 8.17
N ARG A 470 -20.61 -12.22 7.51
CA ARG A 470 -20.04 -13.43 8.12
C ARG A 470 -18.78 -13.09 8.90
N ASN A 471 -18.45 -13.93 9.88
CA ASN A 471 -17.28 -13.74 10.73
C ASN A 471 -15.98 -14.17 10.04
N PHE A 472 -14.84 -13.80 10.61
CA PHE A 472 -13.52 -14.10 10.07
C PHE A 472 -13.22 -15.61 10.06
N HIS A 473 -13.81 -16.38 10.97
CA HIS A 473 -13.69 -17.84 10.94
C HIS A 473 -14.27 -18.41 9.63
N TRP A 474 -15.44 -17.92 9.21
CA TRP A 474 -16.02 -18.28 7.94
C TRP A 474 -15.12 -17.86 6.77
N TYR A 475 -14.55 -16.65 6.81
CA TYR A 475 -13.60 -16.20 5.78
C TYR A 475 -12.41 -17.15 5.65
N LEU A 476 -11.78 -17.54 6.76
CA LEU A 476 -10.65 -18.47 6.75
C LEU A 476 -11.04 -19.86 6.25
N THR A 477 -12.22 -20.36 6.60
CA THR A 477 -12.62 -21.73 6.23
C THR A 477 -13.17 -21.85 4.81
N ALA A 478 -13.89 -20.83 4.34
CA ALA A 478 -14.56 -20.85 3.04
C ALA A 478 -13.77 -20.15 1.93
N VAL A 479 -13.03 -19.10 2.25
CA VAL A 479 -12.33 -18.25 1.26
C VAL A 479 -10.84 -18.52 1.26
N TYR A 480 -10.20 -18.57 2.44
CA TYR A 480 -8.74 -18.70 2.55
C TYR A 480 -8.27 -19.87 3.44
N PRO A 481 -8.67 -21.14 3.14
CA PRO A 481 -8.36 -22.28 4.00
C PRO A 481 -6.89 -22.70 3.98
N GLN A 482 -6.11 -22.18 3.02
CA GLN A 482 -4.67 -22.45 2.95
C GLN A 482 -3.86 -21.57 3.92
N LEU A 483 -4.45 -20.52 4.50
CA LEU A 483 -3.78 -19.71 5.51
C LEU A 483 -3.62 -20.53 6.79
N TYR A 484 -2.39 -20.96 7.07
CA TYR A 484 -2.07 -21.63 8.32
C TYR A 484 -2.42 -20.72 9.50
N VAL A 485 -3.27 -21.19 10.41
CA VAL A 485 -3.63 -20.49 11.66
C VAL A 485 -2.66 -20.89 12.78
N PRO A 486 -1.83 -19.96 13.28
CA PRO A 486 -0.92 -20.24 14.37
C PRO A 486 -1.66 -20.55 15.67
N GLN A 487 -1.24 -21.61 16.37
CA GLN A 487 -1.79 -21.94 17.69
C GLN A 487 -1.24 -21.03 18.80
N ASP A 488 -0.06 -20.43 18.58
CA ASP A 488 0.63 -19.49 19.48
C ASP A 488 0.51 -19.88 20.97
N ARG A 489 0.92 -21.12 21.28
CA ARG A 489 0.91 -21.62 22.65
C ARG A 489 1.93 -20.82 23.47
N PRO A 490 1.58 -20.26 24.65
CA PRO A 490 2.43 -19.36 25.42
C PRO A 490 3.86 -19.84 25.74
N ALA A 491 4.13 -21.16 25.67
CA ALA A 491 5.45 -21.75 25.89
C ALA A 491 6.19 -22.14 24.59
N LEU A 492 5.56 -22.02 23.42
CA LEU A 492 6.08 -22.47 22.12
C LEU A 492 6.02 -21.37 21.05
N SER A 493 5.83 -20.11 21.46
CA SER A 493 5.80 -18.95 20.57
C SER A 493 6.62 -17.81 21.17
N GLY A 494 7.47 -17.18 20.37
CA GLY A 494 8.34 -16.08 20.81
C GLY A 494 9.70 -16.16 20.14
N GLU A 495 10.66 -15.38 20.66
CA GLU A 495 12.06 -15.45 20.21
C GLU A 495 12.73 -16.74 20.70
N LEU A 496 13.53 -17.37 19.83
CA LEU A 496 14.29 -18.56 20.18
C LEU A 496 15.60 -18.11 20.86
N TYR A 497 15.58 -18.06 22.19
CA TYR A 497 16.70 -17.62 23.02
C TYR A 497 17.74 -18.72 23.24
N ASN A 498 19.00 -18.40 22.98
CA ASN A 498 20.14 -19.25 23.28
C ASN A 498 20.80 -18.80 24.61
N VAL A 499 20.68 -19.66 25.63
CA VAL A 499 21.20 -19.40 26.99
C VAL A 499 22.72 -19.25 27.02
N GLY A 500 23.46 -19.97 26.17
CA GLY A 500 24.93 -19.94 26.16
C GLY A 500 25.52 -18.68 25.55
N THR A 501 24.83 -18.08 24.57
CA THR A 501 25.30 -16.87 23.86
C THR A 501 24.57 -15.59 24.28
N GLY A 502 23.52 -15.71 25.09
CA GLY A 502 22.66 -14.58 25.47
C GLY A 502 21.94 -13.92 24.30
N SER A 503 21.83 -14.62 23.17
CA SER A 503 21.38 -14.09 21.89
C SER A 503 20.22 -14.91 21.34
N CYS A 504 19.47 -14.37 20.38
CA CYS A 504 18.30 -14.99 19.79
C CYS A 504 18.57 -15.44 18.35
N ALA A 505 17.88 -16.48 17.91
CA ALA A 505 17.89 -16.87 16.51
C ALA A 505 17.27 -15.76 15.66
N ASP A 506 17.95 -15.39 14.59
CA ASP A 506 17.55 -14.34 13.65
C ASP A 506 17.70 -14.82 12.22
N TYR A 507 16.66 -14.63 11.44
CA TYR A 507 16.60 -14.96 10.03
C TYR A 507 16.40 -13.65 9.26
N PRO A 508 17.48 -13.05 8.76
CA PRO A 508 17.43 -11.73 8.16
C PRO A 508 16.53 -11.73 6.92
N ARG A 509 15.56 -10.82 6.88
CA ARG A 509 14.50 -10.72 5.83
C ARG A 509 15.01 -10.69 4.39
N ARG A 510 16.29 -10.40 4.15
CA ARG A 510 16.89 -10.25 2.81
C ARG A 510 17.17 -11.57 2.08
N GLN A 511 17.13 -12.73 2.74
CA GLN A 511 17.47 -14.02 2.12
C GLN A 511 16.28 -14.81 1.53
N GLY A 512 15.07 -14.25 1.50
CA GLY A 512 13.88 -14.97 1.03
C GLY A 512 13.43 -16.07 2.00
N LEU A 513 12.25 -16.65 1.79
CA LEU A 513 11.61 -17.58 2.73
C LEU A 513 12.14 -19.03 2.67
N GLN A 514 13.08 -19.34 1.77
CA GLN A 514 13.65 -20.68 1.60
C GLN A 514 15.18 -20.63 1.45
N GLY A 515 15.87 -21.50 2.18
CA GLY A 515 17.29 -21.82 1.96
C GLY A 515 18.31 -20.87 2.60
N GLY A 516 17.89 -19.86 3.37
CA GLY A 516 18.82 -19.03 4.14
C GLY A 516 19.29 -19.71 5.43
N ASP A 517 20.45 -19.29 5.92
CA ASP A 517 20.96 -19.73 7.22
C ASP A 517 20.31 -18.92 8.34
N VAL A 518 19.87 -19.61 9.40
CA VAL A 518 19.45 -18.96 10.64
C VAL A 518 20.69 -18.48 11.37
N ASN A 519 20.79 -17.16 11.56
CA ASN A 519 21.88 -16.51 12.29
C ASN A 519 21.52 -16.33 13.77
N ILE A 520 22.47 -15.80 14.54
CA ILE A 520 22.27 -15.41 15.94
C ILE A 520 22.46 -13.89 16.03
N ALA A 521 21.51 -13.18 16.66
CA ALA A 521 21.55 -11.74 16.85
C ALA A 521 21.11 -11.35 18.28
N PRO A 522 21.41 -10.12 18.76
CA PRO A 522 20.86 -9.64 20.01
C PRO A 522 19.34 -9.71 19.99
N CYS A 523 18.73 -10.24 21.05
CA CYS A 523 17.27 -10.40 21.13
C CYS A 523 16.57 -9.04 21.00
N SER A 524 15.62 -8.95 20.07
CA SER A 524 14.95 -7.69 19.75
C SER A 524 13.80 -7.38 20.70
N GLY A 525 13.19 -8.42 21.30
CA GLY A 525 11.94 -8.32 22.04
C GLY A 525 10.72 -7.97 21.19
N THR A 526 10.87 -7.84 19.86
CA THR A 526 9.79 -7.43 18.94
C THR A 526 9.17 -8.62 18.20
N GLY A 527 9.73 -9.83 18.36
CA GLY A 527 9.24 -11.03 17.67
C GLY A 527 9.45 -11.02 16.15
N SER A 528 10.24 -10.08 15.62
CA SER A 528 10.49 -9.94 14.18
C SER A 528 11.65 -10.79 13.65
N GLN A 529 12.40 -11.45 14.53
CA GLN A 529 13.67 -12.10 14.20
C GLN A 529 13.52 -13.43 13.45
N VAL A 530 12.41 -14.15 13.58
CA VAL A 530 12.19 -15.39 12.82
C VAL A 530 10.83 -15.36 12.13
N PRO A 531 10.74 -15.38 10.79
CA PRO A 531 9.47 -15.52 10.09
C PRO A 531 8.95 -16.96 10.25
N MET A 532 7.73 -17.08 10.81
CA MET A 532 7.03 -18.34 11.13
C MET A 532 6.58 -19.19 9.92
N ARG A 533 7.27 -19.15 8.78
CA ARG A 533 6.99 -20.11 7.67
C ARG A 533 7.86 -21.37 7.73
N THR A 534 8.89 -21.41 8.57
CA THR A 534 9.75 -22.60 8.72
C THR A 534 9.21 -23.50 9.82
N LEU A 535 8.57 -24.61 9.44
CA LEU A 535 8.42 -25.77 10.31
C LEU A 535 9.83 -26.31 10.63
N VAL A 536 10.45 -25.82 11.69
CA VAL A 536 11.68 -26.44 12.21
C VAL A 536 11.26 -27.76 12.85
N LYS A 537 11.40 -28.87 12.12
CA LYS A 537 11.26 -30.23 12.69
C LYS A 537 12.43 -30.48 13.64
N VAL A 538 12.24 -30.17 14.92
CA VAL A 538 13.15 -30.61 15.98
C VAL A 538 12.82 -32.06 16.31
N LYS A 539 13.65 -33.01 15.85
CA LYS A 539 13.50 -34.43 16.19
C LYS A 539 14.15 -34.68 17.56
N VAL A 540 13.34 -34.79 18.60
CA VAL A 540 13.80 -35.24 19.92
C VAL A 540 13.98 -36.76 19.87
N MET A 541 15.21 -37.27 19.90
CA MET A 541 15.47 -38.70 19.95
C MET A 541 15.52 -39.21 21.40
N HIS A 542 15.11 -40.47 21.57
CA HIS A 542 14.90 -41.20 22.83
C HIS A 542 16.07 -41.12 23.84
N TRP A 543 15.70 -41.22 25.11
CA TRP A 543 16.57 -41.22 26.29
C TRP A 543 17.28 -42.58 26.44
N SER A 544 18.61 -42.60 26.54
CA SER A 544 19.35 -43.76 27.07
C SER A 544 20.07 -43.39 28.35
N PHE A 545 19.88 -44.20 29.37
CA PHE A 545 20.34 -43.97 30.74
C PHE A 545 21.70 -44.63 30.93
N GLU A 546 22.79 -43.86 30.83
CA GLU A 546 24.09 -44.28 31.35
C GLU A 546 24.86 -43.07 31.86
N SER A 547 25.30 -43.15 33.13
CA SER A 547 26.26 -42.22 33.76
C SER A 547 25.76 -40.80 34.06
N GLY A 548 24.66 -40.64 34.80
CA GLY A 548 24.42 -39.51 35.72
C GLY A 548 24.38 -38.07 35.16
N PHE A 549 24.51 -37.86 33.85
CA PHE A 549 24.41 -36.56 33.19
C PHE A 549 23.32 -36.62 32.11
N PHE A 550 22.36 -35.69 32.17
CA PHE A 550 21.37 -35.51 31.12
C PHE A 550 22.01 -34.73 29.95
N ILE A 551 22.28 -35.39 28.83
CA ILE A 551 22.81 -34.74 27.61
C ILE A 551 21.68 -34.70 26.57
N LEU A 552 21.13 -33.51 26.30
CA LEU A 552 20.25 -33.29 25.17
C LEU A 552 21.09 -32.98 23.92
N CYS A 553 21.34 -33.98 23.07
CA CYS A 553 21.99 -33.78 21.76
C CYS A 553 20.92 -33.51 20.68
N THR A 554 20.81 -32.27 20.22
CA THR A 554 20.03 -31.93 19.01
C THR A 554 20.91 -32.11 17.78
N LYS A 555 20.61 -33.12 16.95
CA LYS A 555 21.24 -33.27 15.62
C LYS A 555 20.30 -32.70 14.57
N PHE A 556 20.70 -31.59 13.95
CA PHE A 556 20.07 -31.08 12.73
C PHE A 556 20.38 -32.07 11.58
N MET A 557 19.36 -32.51 10.84
CA MET A 557 19.54 -33.08 9.49
C MET A 557 19.05 -31.99 8.53
N GLU A 558 19.85 -31.47 7.60
CA GLU A 558 20.37 -32.20 6.44
C GLU A 558 21.69 -31.61 5.87
N GLN A 559 22.50 -32.51 5.30
CA GLN A 559 23.73 -32.35 4.49
C GLN A 559 24.48 -31.01 4.46
N SER A 560 25.15 -30.63 5.54
CA SER A 560 26.55 -30.18 5.46
C SER A 560 27.16 -30.12 6.86
N SER A 561 28.40 -30.57 6.94
CA SER A 561 29.18 -30.76 8.16
C SER A 561 29.31 -29.47 8.99
N PHE A 562 28.71 -29.44 10.18
CA PHE A 562 29.18 -28.61 11.28
C PHE A 562 29.75 -29.48 12.41
N ARG A 563 31.04 -29.24 12.71
CA ARG A 563 31.73 -29.69 13.92
C ARG A 563 31.40 -28.68 15.02
N HIS A 564 30.58 -29.08 15.98
CA HIS A 564 30.66 -28.78 17.44
C HIS A 564 29.28 -29.03 18.08
N PRO A 565 29.19 -29.86 19.15
CA PRO A 565 27.92 -30.14 19.80
C PRO A 565 27.45 -28.95 20.66
N LEU A 566 26.18 -28.56 20.52
CA LEU A 566 25.50 -27.67 21.47
C LEU A 566 25.04 -28.51 22.67
N VAL A 567 25.53 -28.18 23.86
CA VAL A 567 25.12 -28.80 25.13
C VAL A 567 24.07 -27.91 25.78
N VAL A 568 22.88 -28.45 26.02
CA VAL A 568 21.85 -27.82 26.86
C VAL A 568 21.80 -28.59 28.17
N LEU A 569 22.23 -27.97 29.27
CA LEU A 569 21.99 -28.42 30.63
C LEU A 569 20.67 -27.80 31.10
N LEU A 570 19.75 -28.63 31.60
CA LEU A 570 18.49 -28.22 32.23
C LEU A 570 18.72 -27.56 33.59
#